data_AF-A0AAP8T9W2-F1
#
_entry.id   AF-A0AAP8T9W2-F1
#
_cell.length_a   1.000
_cell.length_b   1.000
_cell.length_c   1.000
_cell.angle_alpha   90.00
_cell.angle_beta   90.00
_cell.angle_gamma   90.00
#
_symmetry.space_group_name_H-M   'P 1'
#
loop_
_entity.id
_entity.type
_entity.pdbx_description
1 polymer ?
#
loop_
_entity_poly.entity_id
_entity_poly.type
_entity_poly.pdbx_seq_one_letter_code
_entity_poly.pdbx_strand_id
1 'polypeptide(L)'
;MNPLYPLLAFSLLLPLCRHSMASDAVPTAIPAPKPETPRQAIEQFLGLTAIWMLEMEWTHAYANKTPKAEDFRNAMLAAGLQQCPADFQEAWLRQTARPGRNYAAPVLRKYGVSLKDLRERLQGKLFKINPRVHPPIPLYDEGEQIPRMDPRTCGDPKAILEALAALRAQVMGLTPAQLSQARQSIERVMLEFTLAYMETAICMDTAGIRESQVRELFAPIRTEGCPEDFRRAWQHDLPFFLKGRFTGPELTLSAVCKKYGVNEQELFLKVRRKMKEWDIQPPTPQTQDAFRRDMREIRENMLGGR
;
A
#
# COMPACT_ATOMS: atom_id res chain seq x y z
N MET A 1 -40.31 -1.69 -71.00
CA MET A 1 -39.58 -2.95 -71.21
C MET A 1 -38.63 -3.14 -70.04
N ASN A 2 -38.87 -4.11 -69.14
CA ASN A 2 -37.84 -4.51 -68.16
C ASN A 2 -36.75 -5.31 -68.88
N PRO A 3 -35.48 -5.09 -68.52
CA PRO A 3 -34.72 -6.22 -67.97
C PRO A 3 -33.80 -5.79 -66.81
N LEU A 4 -33.80 -6.54 -65.70
CA LEU A 4 -32.74 -7.49 -65.28
C LEU A 4 -31.49 -6.85 -64.64
N TYR A 5 -31.32 -7.09 -63.34
CA TYR A 5 -30.03 -7.23 -62.63
C TYR A 5 -29.18 -8.33 -63.30
N PRO A 6 -27.81 -8.35 -63.25
CA PRO A 6 -27.08 -8.66 -62.00
C PRO A 6 -25.61 -8.17 -61.84
N LEU A 7 -25.12 -8.30 -60.60
CA LEU A 7 -23.76 -8.61 -60.10
C LEU A 7 -22.50 -8.14 -60.86
N LEU A 8 -21.67 -7.34 -60.18
CA LEU A 8 -20.21 -7.52 -60.16
C LEU A 8 -19.61 -6.94 -58.86
N ALA A 9 -18.97 -7.83 -58.10
CA ALA A 9 -18.15 -7.51 -56.94
C ALA A 9 -16.83 -6.89 -57.41
N PHE A 10 -16.37 -5.82 -56.75
CA PHE A 10 -14.94 -5.55 -56.62
C PHE A 10 -14.66 -4.83 -55.31
N SER A 11 -13.95 -5.54 -54.45
CA SER A 11 -13.38 -5.09 -53.19
C SER A 11 -12.37 -3.95 -53.43
N LEU A 12 -12.55 -2.82 -52.75
CA LEU A 12 -11.46 -1.88 -52.51
C LEU A 12 -11.34 -1.62 -51.00
N LEU A 13 -10.29 -2.24 -50.46
CA LEU A 13 -9.66 -2.01 -49.17
C LEU A 13 -9.28 -0.54 -49.02
N LEU A 14 -9.72 0.10 -47.94
CA LEU A 14 -8.92 1.09 -47.22
C LEU A 14 -9.16 0.94 -45.71
N PRO A 15 -8.09 0.96 -44.89
CA PRO A 15 -8.14 0.59 -43.49
C PRO A 15 -8.71 1.74 -42.67
N LEU A 16 -9.89 1.54 -42.08
CA LEU A 16 -10.29 2.34 -40.94
C LEU A 16 -9.35 1.97 -39.79
N CYS A 17 -8.44 2.89 -39.47
CA CYS A 17 -7.62 2.88 -38.27
C CYS A 17 -8.51 2.70 -37.04
N ARG A 18 -8.75 1.44 -36.65
CA ARG A 18 -9.20 1.09 -35.31
C ARG A 18 -8.06 1.48 -34.38
N HIS A 19 -8.24 2.61 -33.70
CA HIS A 19 -7.57 2.82 -32.43
C HIS A 19 -7.94 1.62 -31.58
N SER A 20 -6.94 0.78 -31.30
CA SER A 20 -7.05 -0.35 -30.40
C SER A 20 -7.40 0.23 -29.04
N MET A 21 -8.69 0.23 -28.69
CA MET A 21 -9.13 0.40 -27.32
C MET A 21 -8.41 -0.69 -26.54
N ALA A 22 -7.56 -0.25 -25.61
CA ALA A 22 -6.92 -1.12 -24.64
C ALA A 22 -8.01 -2.01 -24.04
N SER A 23 -7.77 -3.32 -24.09
CA SER A 23 -8.69 -4.32 -23.57
C SER A 23 -9.05 -3.97 -22.13
N ASP A 24 -10.35 -3.81 -21.86
CA ASP A 24 -10.97 -3.93 -20.53
C ASP A 24 -10.81 -5.38 -20.04
N ALA A 25 -9.56 -5.83 -19.89
CA ALA A 25 -9.26 -6.99 -19.11
C ALA A 25 -9.56 -6.60 -17.66
N VAL A 26 -10.66 -7.14 -17.12
CA VAL A 26 -10.91 -7.17 -15.68
C VAL A 26 -9.58 -7.54 -15.03
N PRO A 27 -8.99 -6.69 -14.15
CA PRO A 27 -7.72 -6.99 -13.54
C PRO A 27 -7.85 -8.35 -12.85
N THR A 28 -7.15 -9.36 -13.39
CA THR A 28 -7.19 -10.70 -12.80
C THR A 28 -6.71 -10.57 -11.37
N ALA A 29 -7.58 -10.90 -10.41
CA ALA A 29 -7.28 -10.73 -9.00
C ALA A 29 -5.96 -11.41 -8.67
N ILE A 30 -4.99 -10.64 -8.17
CA ILE A 30 -3.69 -11.18 -7.77
C ILE A 30 -3.94 -12.02 -6.53
N PRO A 31 -3.68 -13.34 -6.57
CA PRO A 31 -3.86 -14.18 -5.40
C PRO A 31 -2.97 -13.65 -4.27
N ALA A 32 -3.51 -13.56 -3.06
CA ALA A 32 -2.69 -13.21 -1.92
C ALA A 32 -1.55 -14.23 -1.77
N PRO A 33 -0.31 -13.80 -1.44
CA PRO A 33 0.75 -14.73 -1.11
C PRO A 33 0.27 -15.64 0.03
N LYS A 34 0.20 -16.96 -0.22
CA LYS A 34 -0.06 -17.92 0.84
C LYS A 34 1.26 -18.19 1.57
N PRO A 35 1.38 -17.91 2.88
CA PRO A 35 2.48 -18.48 3.64
C PRO A 35 2.22 -19.98 3.79
N GLU A 36 3.15 -20.81 3.32
CA GLU A 36 2.95 -22.27 3.29
C GLU A 36 3.30 -22.98 4.62
N THR A 37 3.73 -22.25 5.66
CA THR A 37 3.90 -22.76 7.03
C THR A 37 3.91 -21.61 8.07
N PRO A 38 3.64 -21.88 9.36
CA PRO A 38 3.85 -20.92 10.46
C PRO A 38 5.22 -20.23 10.43
N ARG A 39 6.28 -21.00 10.17
CA ARG A 39 7.65 -20.51 10.05
C ARG A 39 7.79 -19.52 8.89
N GLN A 40 7.30 -19.88 7.71
CA GLN A 40 7.38 -19.02 6.53
C GLN A 40 6.56 -17.73 6.70
N ALA A 41 5.42 -17.78 7.38
CA ALA A 41 4.64 -16.58 7.71
C ALA A 41 5.46 -15.59 8.56
N ILE A 42 6.15 -16.10 9.59
CA ILE A 42 7.01 -15.29 10.46
C ILE A 42 8.22 -14.74 9.66
N GLU A 43 8.89 -15.58 8.88
CA GLU A 43 10.04 -15.14 8.06
C GLU A 43 9.64 -14.08 7.03
N GLN A 44 8.47 -14.24 6.40
CA GLN A 44 7.91 -13.27 5.46
C GLN A 44 7.59 -11.95 6.15
N PHE A 45 6.89 -12.01 7.29
CA PHE A 45 6.56 -10.84 8.10
C PHE A 45 7.83 -10.06 8.50
N LEU A 46 8.81 -10.75 9.10
CA LEU A 46 10.07 -10.14 9.52
C LEU A 46 10.84 -9.53 8.34
N GLY A 47 10.87 -10.22 7.19
CA GLY A 47 11.51 -9.71 5.98
C GLY A 47 10.84 -8.44 5.46
N LEU A 48 9.52 -8.40 5.43
CA LEU A 48 8.76 -7.21 5.05
C LEU A 48 8.91 -6.06 6.05
N THR A 49 8.94 -6.35 7.36
CA THR A 49 9.22 -5.36 8.40
C THR A 49 10.61 -4.74 8.22
N ALA A 50 11.63 -5.56 7.96
CA ALA A 50 12.99 -5.09 7.75
C ALA A 50 13.12 -4.18 6.52
N ILE A 51 12.44 -4.55 5.42
CA ILE A 51 12.36 -3.71 4.21
C ILE A 51 11.70 -2.37 4.52
N TRP A 52 10.60 -2.37 5.28
CA TRP A 52 9.91 -1.15 5.68
C TRP A 52 10.74 -0.22 6.55
N MET A 53 11.49 -0.77 7.50
CA MET A 53 12.40 0.01 8.34
C MET A 53 13.46 0.71 7.48
N LEU A 54 14.03 0.00 6.52
CA LEU A 54 15.01 0.60 5.59
C LEU A 54 14.36 1.67 4.70
N GLU A 55 13.23 1.38 4.06
CA GLU A 55 12.54 2.37 3.22
C GLU A 55 12.21 3.64 4.01
N MET A 56 11.77 3.50 5.26
CA MET A 56 11.51 4.63 6.15
C MET A 56 12.79 5.42 6.44
N GLU A 57 13.86 4.76 6.89
CA GLU A 57 15.14 5.42 7.19
C GLU A 57 15.70 6.17 5.99
N TRP A 58 15.66 5.57 4.81
CA TRP A 58 16.16 6.18 3.58
C TRP A 58 15.26 7.33 3.09
N THR A 59 13.95 7.20 3.22
CA THR A 59 13.00 8.29 2.91
C THR A 59 13.23 9.48 3.85
N HIS A 60 13.46 9.23 5.14
CA HIS A 60 13.76 10.28 6.11
C HIS A 60 15.13 10.90 5.84
N ALA A 61 16.14 10.12 5.51
CA ALA A 61 17.46 10.61 5.11
C ALA A 61 17.36 11.55 3.90
N TYR A 62 16.60 11.18 2.88
CA TYR A 62 16.29 12.04 1.73
C TYR A 62 15.65 13.37 2.11
N ALA A 63 14.73 13.34 3.08
CA ALA A 63 14.04 14.51 3.55
C ALA A 63 14.86 15.34 4.57
N ASN A 64 16.11 14.96 4.86
CA ASN A 64 16.93 15.50 5.96
C ASN A 64 16.19 15.48 7.31
N LYS A 65 15.47 14.39 7.58
CA LYS A 65 14.72 14.16 8.82
C LYS A 65 15.31 12.98 9.58
N THR A 66 15.21 13.04 10.90
CA THR A 66 15.54 11.89 11.77
C THR A 66 14.25 11.11 12.06
N PRO A 67 14.22 9.79 11.85
CA PRO A 67 13.08 8.96 12.27
C PRO A 67 12.88 9.01 13.79
N LYS A 68 11.62 9.03 14.23
CA LYS A 68 11.23 8.98 15.64
C LYS A 68 10.92 7.55 16.06
N ALA A 69 10.90 7.30 17.38
CA ALA A 69 10.54 6.00 17.94
C ALA A 69 9.14 5.51 17.50
N GLU A 70 8.21 6.42 17.28
CA GLU A 70 6.87 6.12 16.76
C GLU A 70 6.92 5.63 15.30
N ASP A 71 7.78 6.21 14.46
CA ASP A 71 7.94 5.80 13.06
C ASP A 71 8.43 4.35 13.00
N PHE A 72 9.41 3.98 13.83
CA PHE A 72 9.88 2.60 13.97
C PHE A 72 8.79 1.65 14.47
N ARG A 73 8.01 2.06 15.48
CA ARG A 73 6.89 1.25 15.99
C ARG A 73 5.86 0.99 14.89
N ASN A 74 5.54 2.00 14.09
CA ASN A 74 4.61 1.89 12.98
C ASN A 74 5.15 1.00 11.86
N ALA A 75 6.46 1.04 11.59
CA ALA A 75 7.12 0.12 10.65
C ALA A 75 7.08 -1.34 11.15
N MET A 76 7.27 -1.57 12.46
CA MET A 76 7.19 -2.90 13.05
C MET A 76 5.80 -3.56 12.94
N LEU A 77 4.74 -2.77 12.75
CA LEU A 77 3.37 -3.27 12.62
C LEU A 77 2.88 -3.35 11.17
N ALA A 78 3.69 -2.90 10.21
CA ALA A 78 3.32 -2.64 8.83
C ALA A 78 3.27 -3.88 7.91
N ALA A 79 3.71 -5.05 8.35
CA ALA A 79 4.10 -6.15 7.46
C ALA A 79 3.11 -7.33 7.40
N GLY A 80 1.87 -7.14 7.85
CA GLY A 80 0.85 -8.21 7.80
C GLY A 80 0.95 -9.21 8.95
N LEU A 81 1.17 -8.73 10.18
CA LEU A 81 1.30 -9.54 11.41
C LEU A 81 0.17 -10.58 11.57
N GLN A 82 -1.04 -10.26 11.12
CA GLN A 82 -2.22 -11.11 11.15
C GLN A 82 -2.04 -12.48 10.47
N GLN A 83 -1.05 -12.61 9.57
CA GLN A 83 -0.75 -13.86 8.86
C GLN A 83 0.16 -14.79 9.67
N CYS A 84 0.74 -14.29 10.76
CA CYS A 84 1.60 -15.07 11.66
C CYS A 84 0.77 -15.88 12.69
N PRO A 85 1.35 -16.89 13.34
CA PRO A 85 0.72 -17.60 14.44
C PRO A 85 0.38 -16.67 15.62
N ALA A 86 -0.74 -16.94 16.31
CA ALA A 86 -1.28 -16.07 17.36
C ALA A 86 -0.28 -15.78 18.51
N ASP A 87 0.51 -16.77 18.92
CA ASP A 87 1.54 -16.61 19.94
C ASP A 87 2.67 -15.68 19.50
N PHE A 88 3.03 -15.71 18.22
CA PHE A 88 3.97 -14.74 17.64
C PHE A 88 3.35 -13.35 17.57
N GLN A 89 2.08 -13.23 17.16
CA GLN A 89 1.39 -11.94 17.12
C GLN A 89 1.39 -11.26 18.50
N GLU A 90 1.02 -12.00 19.56
CA GLU A 90 1.01 -11.50 20.93
C GLU A 90 2.41 -11.07 21.38
N ALA A 91 3.42 -11.92 21.17
CA ALA A 91 4.79 -11.63 21.52
C ALA A 91 5.32 -10.39 20.80
N TRP A 92 5.02 -10.24 19.51
CA TRP A 92 5.44 -9.11 18.70
C TRP A 92 4.77 -7.80 19.14
N LEU A 93 3.46 -7.82 19.38
CA LEU A 93 2.73 -6.65 19.91
C LEU A 93 3.26 -6.22 21.28
N ARG A 94 3.61 -7.19 22.14
CA ARG A 94 4.22 -6.90 23.43
C ARG A 94 5.60 -6.25 23.27
N GLN A 95 6.39 -6.73 22.30
CA GLN A 95 7.70 -6.16 21.96
C GLN A 95 7.62 -4.73 21.43
N THR A 96 6.65 -4.42 20.58
CA THR A 96 6.46 -3.05 20.06
C THR A 96 5.97 -2.07 21.14
N ALA A 97 5.18 -2.56 22.11
CA ALA A 97 4.68 -1.74 23.22
C ALA A 97 5.73 -1.52 24.33
N ARG A 98 6.59 -2.50 24.60
CA ARG A 98 7.57 -2.48 25.71
C ARG A 98 8.98 -2.80 25.20
N PRO A 99 9.67 -1.84 24.58
CA PRO A 99 11.04 -2.03 24.12
C PRO A 99 11.97 -2.30 25.31
N GLY A 100 12.92 -3.25 25.16
CA GLY A 100 13.93 -3.58 26.18
C GLY A 100 14.01 -5.06 26.57
N ARG A 101 13.04 -5.88 26.17
CA ARG A 101 13.11 -7.34 26.23
C ARG A 101 12.60 -7.93 24.93
N ASN A 102 13.29 -8.94 24.41
CA ASN A 102 12.91 -9.63 23.18
C ASN A 102 11.85 -10.69 23.49
N TYR A 103 10.59 -10.26 23.51
CA TYR A 103 9.45 -11.14 23.73
C TYR A 103 9.24 -12.12 22.57
N ALA A 104 9.68 -11.79 21.35
CA ALA A 104 9.58 -12.66 20.19
C ALA A 104 10.59 -13.83 20.21
N ALA A 105 11.78 -13.66 20.82
CA ALA A 105 12.86 -14.66 20.77
C ALA A 105 12.45 -16.09 21.16
N PRO A 106 11.71 -16.34 22.26
CA PRO A 106 11.25 -17.70 22.59
C PRO A 106 10.34 -18.30 21.49
N VAL A 107 9.51 -17.46 20.89
CA VAL A 107 8.57 -17.87 19.83
C VAL A 107 9.31 -18.13 18.52
N LEU A 108 10.31 -17.31 18.18
CA LEU A 108 11.20 -17.54 17.04
C LEU A 108 11.90 -18.90 17.15
N ARG A 109 12.45 -19.23 18.33
CA ARG A 109 13.04 -20.55 18.60
C ARG A 109 12.05 -21.69 18.44
N LYS A 110 10.82 -21.53 18.95
CA LYS A 110 9.73 -22.52 18.80
C LYS A 110 9.44 -22.85 17.33
N TYR A 111 9.43 -21.84 16.45
CA TYR A 111 9.18 -22.03 15.02
C TYR A 111 10.45 -22.28 14.18
N GLY A 112 11.62 -22.39 14.80
CA GLY A 112 12.89 -22.61 14.10
C GLY A 112 13.30 -21.45 13.21
N VAL A 113 12.95 -20.21 13.59
CA VAL A 113 13.32 -18.98 12.86
C VAL A 113 14.61 -18.42 13.45
N SER A 114 15.63 -18.27 12.61
CA SER A 114 16.90 -17.60 12.93
C SER A 114 16.92 -16.20 12.30
N LEU A 115 17.05 -15.14 13.11
CA LEU A 115 17.14 -13.77 12.60
C LEU A 115 18.41 -13.58 11.77
N LYS A 116 19.53 -14.18 12.19
CA LYS A 116 20.79 -14.17 11.45
C LYS A 116 20.66 -14.81 10.07
N ASP A 117 20.11 -16.02 9.99
CA ASP A 117 19.99 -16.73 8.70
C ASP A 117 19.04 -15.97 7.76
N LEU A 118 17.95 -15.42 8.31
CA LEU A 118 17.02 -14.59 7.55
C LEU A 118 17.70 -13.32 7.05
N ARG A 119 18.47 -12.62 7.89
CA ARG A 119 19.25 -11.43 7.56
C ARG A 119 20.21 -11.70 6.41
N GLU A 120 21.04 -12.74 6.52
CA GLU A 120 22.04 -13.11 5.51
C GLU A 120 21.38 -13.48 4.18
N ARG A 121 20.27 -14.23 4.23
CA ARG A 121 19.49 -14.59 3.03
C ARG A 121 18.89 -13.36 2.34
N LEU A 122 18.34 -12.41 3.10
CA LEU A 122 17.81 -11.16 2.57
C LEU A 122 18.92 -10.27 1.99
N GLN A 123 20.06 -10.16 2.69
CA GLN A 123 21.24 -9.44 2.20
C GLN A 123 21.75 -10.02 0.88
N GLY A 124 21.84 -11.35 0.78
CA GLY A 124 22.26 -12.04 -0.45
C GLY A 124 21.28 -11.83 -1.61
N LYS A 125 19.96 -11.81 -1.34
CA LYS A 125 18.96 -11.45 -2.35
C LYS A 125 19.10 -10.01 -2.81
N LEU A 126 19.29 -9.07 -1.87
CA LEU A 126 19.48 -7.66 -2.18
C LEU A 126 20.72 -7.42 -3.05
N PHE A 127 21.84 -8.06 -2.71
CA PHE A 127 23.07 -8.00 -3.49
C PHE A 127 22.88 -8.54 -4.91
N LYS A 128 22.13 -9.64 -5.09
CA LYS A 128 21.79 -10.16 -6.43
C LYS A 128 20.92 -9.22 -7.24
N ILE A 129 20.04 -8.45 -6.60
CA ILE A 129 19.21 -7.44 -7.26
C ILE A 129 20.08 -6.28 -7.73
N ASN A 130 20.95 -5.75 -6.86
CA ASN A 130 21.86 -4.68 -7.21
C ASN A 130 23.16 -4.77 -6.37
N PRO A 131 24.30 -5.14 -6.97
CA PRO A 131 25.57 -5.28 -6.25
C PRO A 131 26.13 -3.98 -5.66
N ARG A 132 25.64 -2.82 -6.10
CA ARG A 132 26.04 -1.49 -5.58
C ARG A 132 25.21 -1.05 -4.37
N VAL A 133 24.23 -1.86 -3.98
CA VAL A 133 23.30 -1.59 -2.88
C VAL A 133 23.57 -2.59 -1.76
N HIS A 134 24.02 -2.08 -0.62
CA HIS A 134 24.39 -2.88 0.55
C HIS A 134 24.01 -2.19 1.87
N PRO A 135 22.76 -1.69 2.05
CA PRO A 135 22.29 -1.34 3.37
C PRO A 135 22.21 -2.59 4.24
N PRO A 136 22.54 -2.50 5.54
CA PRO A 136 22.44 -3.63 6.46
C PRO A 136 20.97 -3.94 6.76
N ILE A 137 20.56 -5.20 6.59
CA ILE A 137 19.19 -5.64 6.92
C ILE A 137 18.97 -5.59 8.45
N PRO A 138 17.98 -4.83 8.97
CA PRO A 138 17.82 -4.56 10.40
C PRO A 138 17.12 -5.70 11.17
N LEU A 139 17.72 -6.89 11.16
CA LEU A 139 17.26 -8.07 11.90
C LEU A 139 18.40 -8.57 12.81
N TYR A 140 18.34 -8.22 14.09
CA TYR A 140 19.40 -8.52 15.07
C TYR A 140 18.80 -9.17 16.32
N ASP A 141 19.50 -10.16 16.86
CA ASP A 141 19.22 -10.73 18.19
C ASP A 141 19.72 -9.81 19.32
N GLU A 142 19.29 -10.10 20.55
CA GLU A 142 19.76 -9.38 21.73
C GLU A 142 21.28 -9.53 21.89
N GLY A 143 21.98 -8.39 22.03
CA GLY A 143 23.43 -8.37 22.24
C GLY A 143 24.26 -8.43 20.95
N GLU A 144 23.65 -8.54 19.77
CA GLU A 144 24.38 -8.37 18.52
C GLU A 144 24.81 -6.91 18.32
N GLN A 145 26.05 -6.71 17.86
CA GLN A 145 26.53 -5.39 17.50
C GLN A 145 25.83 -4.95 16.21
N ILE A 146 25.02 -3.89 16.31
CA ILE A 146 24.34 -3.29 15.16
C ILE A 146 25.40 -2.57 14.31
N PRO A 147 25.59 -2.94 13.04
CA PRO A 147 26.48 -2.24 12.13
C PRO A 147 26.08 -0.77 12.01
N ARG A 148 27.08 0.12 12.00
CA ARG A 148 26.82 1.53 11.73
C ARG A 148 26.38 1.68 10.28
N MET A 149 25.18 2.20 10.06
CA MET A 149 24.73 2.61 8.73
C MET A 149 25.47 3.89 8.32
N ASP A 150 26.29 3.80 7.28
CA ASP A 150 26.87 4.96 6.60
C ASP A 150 26.17 5.14 5.24
N PRO A 151 25.37 6.21 5.06
CA PRO A 151 24.69 6.47 3.81
C PRO A 151 25.60 6.53 2.59
N ARG A 152 26.85 6.96 2.77
CA ARG A 152 27.84 7.11 1.68
C ARG A 152 28.34 5.77 1.16
N THR A 153 28.29 4.75 2.01
CA THR A 153 28.78 3.40 1.70
C THR A 153 27.64 2.40 1.61
N CYS A 154 26.38 2.81 1.49
CA CYS A 154 25.24 1.90 1.35
C CYS A 154 24.71 1.82 -0.09
N GLY A 155 25.07 2.79 -0.94
CA GLY A 155 24.61 2.92 -2.32
C GLY A 155 23.92 4.26 -2.54
N ASP A 156 23.58 4.56 -3.81
CA ASP A 156 22.74 5.70 -4.12
C ASP A 156 21.33 5.48 -3.52
N PRO A 157 20.77 6.44 -2.76
CA PRO A 157 19.52 6.18 -2.05
C PRO A 157 18.31 5.86 -2.96
N LYS A 158 18.33 6.23 -4.25
CA LYS A 158 17.23 5.94 -5.18
C LYS A 158 17.34 4.50 -5.63
N ALA A 159 18.56 4.09 -5.96
CA ALA A 159 18.88 2.69 -6.24
C ALA A 159 18.56 1.78 -5.05
N ILE A 160 18.74 2.26 -3.82
CA ILE A 160 18.36 1.52 -2.61
C ILE A 160 16.84 1.29 -2.58
N LEU A 161 16.03 2.35 -2.71
CA LEU A 161 14.57 2.22 -2.70
C LEU A 161 14.04 1.33 -3.84
N GLU A 162 14.62 1.43 -5.04
CA GLU A 162 14.29 0.57 -6.18
C GLU A 162 14.63 -0.91 -5.89
N ALA A 163 15.81 -1.17 -5.31
CA ALA A 163 16.23 -2.53 -4.96
C ALA A 163 15.38 -3.12 -3.81
N LEU A 164 14.98 -2.30 -2.83
CA LEU A 164 14.08 -2.71 -1.75
C LEU A 164 12.67 -3.05 -2.27
N ALA A 165 12.16 -2.31 -3.24
CA ALA A 165 10.89 -2.64 -3.90
C ALA A 165 10.96 -3.99 -4.65
N ALA A 166 12.06 -4.27 -5.34
CA ALA A 166 12.29 -5.57 -5.98
C ALA A 166 12.45 -6.70 -4.95
N LEU A 167 13.15 -6.45 -3.83
CA LEU A 167 13.30 -7.41 -2.75
C LEU A 167 11.95 -7.73 -2.10
N ARG A 168 11.09 -6.73 -1.91
CA ARG A 168 9.70 -6.92 -1.43
C ARG A 168 8.95 -7.91 -2.31
N ALA A 169 9.01 -7.75 -3.64
CA ALA A 169 8.36 -8.68 -4.56
C ALA A 169 8.83 -10.14 -4.33
N GLN A 170 10.15 -10.34 -4.19
CA GLN A 170 10.72 -11.66 -3.90
C GLN A 170 10.32 -12.23 -2.53
N VAL A 171 10.22 -11.39 -1.49
CA VAL A 171 9.76 -11.82 -0.15
C VAL A 171 8.28 -12.20 -0.19
N MET A 172 7.49 -11.54 -1.04
CA MET A 172 6.08 -11.84 -1.24
C MET A 172 5.81 -13.02 -2.17
N GLY A 173 6.84 -13.62 -2.78
CA GLY A 173 6.65 -14.65 -3.80
C GLY A 173 5.93 -14.13 -5.05
N LEU A 174 6.04 -12.83 -5.33
CA LEU A 174 5.43 -12.16 -6.46
C LEU A 174 6.50 -11.77 -7.49
N THR A 175 6.09 -11.63 -8.75
CA THR A 175 6.91 -10.94 -9.74
C THR A 175 6.85 -9.41 -9.51
N PRO A 176 7.86 -8.64 -9.95
CA PRO A 176 7.80 -7.18 -9.89
C PRO A 176 6.56 -6.60 -10.60
N ALA A 177 6.12 -7.22 -11.70
CA ALA A 177 4.91 -6.81 -12.42
C ALA A 177 3.64 -7.03 -11.59
N GLN A 178 3.52 -8.18 -10.93
CA GLN A 178 2.40 -8.46 -10.01
C GLN A 178 2.39 -7.49 -8.83
N LEU A 179 3.55 -7.24 -8.20
CA LEU A 179 3.62 -6.27 -7.11
C LEU A 179 3.23 -4.87 -7.58
N SER A 180 3.71 -4.44 -8.75
CA SER A 180 3.36 -3.14 -9.34
C SER A 180 1.85 -3.01 -9.60
N GLN A 181 1.23 -4.02 -10.20
CA GLN A 181 -0.21 -4.04 -10.44
C GLN A 181 -1.03 -4.02 -9.14
N ALA A 182 -0.62 -4.81 -8.14
CA ALA A 182 -1.25 -4.81 -6.81
C ALA A 182 -1.15 -3.42 -6.16
N ARG A 183 0.04 -2.82 -6.20
CA ARG A 183 0.31 -1.48 -5.67
C ARG A 183 -0.57 -0.43 -6.35
N GLN A 184 -0.62 -0.40 -7.69
CA GLN A 184 -1.44 0.56 -8.44
C GLN A 184 -2.94 0.42 -8.11
N SER A 185 -3.43 -0.82 -7.99
CA SER A 185 -4.82 -1.09 -7.65
C SER A 185 -5.16 -0.59 -6.23
N ILE A 186 -4.26 -0.85 -5.27
CA ILE A 186 -4.40 -0.34 -3.90
C ILE A 186 -4.28 1.18 -3.85
N GLU A 187 -3.31 1.79 -4.54
CA GLU A 187 -3.15 3.25 -4.60
C GLU A 187 -4.41 3.93 -5.13
N ARG A 188 -5.05 3.36 -6.14
CA ARG A 188 -6.33 3.84 -6.67
C ARG A 188 -7.42 3.80 -5.60
N VAL A 189 -7.64 2.64 -4.96
CA VAL A 189 -8.63 2.51 -3.88
C VAL A 189 -8.35 3.48 -2.75
N MET A 190 -7.09 3.59 -2.32
CA MET A 190 -6.69 4.46 -1.24
C MET A 190 -6.83 5.95 -1.59
N LEU A 191 -6.66 6.33 -2.86
CA LEU A 191 -6.93 7.67 -3.32
C LEU A 191 -8.44 7.97 -3.28
N GLU A 192 -9.29 7.07 -3.76
CA GLU A 192 -10.75 7.20 -3.68
C GLU A 192 -11.22 7.29 -2.23
N PHE A 193 -10.70 6.42 -1.36
CA PHE A 193 -10.91 6.44 0.08
C PHE A 193 -10.52 7.79 0.70
N THR A 194 -9.32 8.30 0.37
CA THR A 194 -8.81 9.55 0.94
C THR A 194 -9.70 10.74 0.57
N LEU A 195 -10.20 10.77 -0.66
CA LEU A 195 -11.15 11.80 -1.12
C LEU A 195 -12.47 11.72 -0.36
N ALA A 196 -13.05 10.52 -0.23
CA ALA A 196 -14.27 10.31 0.55
C ALA A 196 -14.09 10.63 2.04
N TYR A 197 -12.93 10.28 2.60
CA TYR A 197 -12.55 10.58 3.97
C TYR A 197 -12.44 12.10 4.20
N MET A 198 -11.72 12.83 3.34
CA MET A 198 -11.58 14.28 3.49
C MET A 198 -12.93 15.00 3.41
N GLU A 199 -13.79 14.62 2.47
CA GLU A 199 -15.14 15.16 2.38
C GLU A 199 -15.95 14.85 3.66
N THR A 200 -15.87 13.61 4.16
CA THR A 200 -16.60 13.20 5.37
C THR A 200 -16.11 13.96 6.61
N ALA A 201 -14.80 13.97 6.86
CA ALA A 201 -14.21 14.60 8.04
C ALA A 201 -14.50 16.11 8.09
N ILE A 202 -14.30 16.80 6.98
CA ILE A 202 -14.53 18.25 6.90
C ILE A 202 -16.03 18.58 7.07
N CYS A 203 -16.94 17.79 6.48
CA CYS A 203 -18.38 17.99 6.66
C CYS A 203 -18.84 17.67 8.09
N MET A 204 -18.28 16.63 8.73
CA MET A 204 -18.56 16.29 10.13
C MET A 204 -18.22 17.46 11.07
N ASP A 205 -17.07 18.08 10.90
CA ASP A 205 -16.57 19.13 11.80
C ASP A 205 -17.31 20.47 11.67
N THR A 206 -17.96 20.72 10.54
CA THR A 206 -18.48 22.05 10.19
C THR A 206 -19.99 22.19 10.31
N ALA A 207 -20.74 21.17 9.91
CA ALA A 207 -22.21 21.23 9.87
C ALA A 207 -22.89 19.86 10.01
N GLY A 208 -22.11 18.79 10.19
CA GLY A 208 -22.59 17.42 10.27
C GLY A 208 -22.85 16.81 8.89
N ILE A 209 -22.67 15.50 8.81
CA ILE A 209 -23.02 14.66 7.66
C ILE A 209 -23.77 13.43 8.18
N ARG A 210 -24.86 13.04 7.51
CA ARG A 210 -25.64 11.87 7.90
C ARG A 210 -24.92 10.59 7.49
N GLU A 211 -25.11 9.51 8.25
CA GLU A 211 -24.53 8.20 7.92
C GLU A 211 -24.89 7.73 6.50
N SER A 212 -26.10 8.03 6.01
CA SER A 212 -26.51 7.71 4.64
C SER A 212 -25.64 8.41 3.59
N GLN A 213 -25.26 9.67 3.83
CA GLN A 213 -24.39 10.43 2.94
C GLN A 213 -22.95 9.91 3.01
N VAL A 214 -22.48 9.50 4.19
CA VAL A 214 -21.17 8.82 4.31
C VAL A 214 -21.18 7.53 3.49
N ARG A 215 -22.25 6.72 3.57
CA ARG A 215 -22.39 5.50 2.76
C ARG A 215 -22.33 5.77 1.26
N GLU A 216 -23.00 6.82 0.78
CA GLU A 216 -22.96 7.24 -0.62
C GLU A 216 -21.55 7.63 -1.09
N LEU A 217 -20.73 8.24 -0.22
CA LEU A 217 -19.36 8.64 -0.57
C LEU A 217 -18.42 7.47 -0.78
N PHE A 218 -18.62 6.38 -0.03
CA PHE A 218 -17.80 5.18 -0.05
C PHE A 218 -18.32 4.11 -1.04
N ALA A 219 -19.61 4.16 -1.42
CA ALA A 219 -20.22 3.18 -2.33
C ALA A 219 -19.53 3.02 -3.71
N PRO A 220 -18.94 4.07 -4.32
CA PRO A 220 -18.25 3.93 -5.61
C PRO A 220 -16.90 3.19 -5.53
N ILE A 221 -16.34 2.99 -4.33
CA ILE A 221 -14.98 2.47 -4.17
C ILE A 221 -14.95 0.97 -4.48
N ARG A 222 -14.27 0.62 -5.58
CA ARG A 222 -14.17 -0.74 -6.13
C ARG A 222 -12.84 -1.38 -5.76
N THR A 223 -12.88 -2.55 -5.12
CA THR A 223 -11.68 -3.26 -4.63
C THR A 223 -11.37 -4.53 -5.42
N GLU A 224 -12.12 -4.83 -6.48
CA GLU A 224 -12.07 -6.07 -7.25
C GLU A 224 -10.67 -6.32 -7.87
N GLY A 225 -9.97 -5.26 -8.26
CA GLY A 225 -8.60 -5.34 -8.77
C GLY A 225 -7.51 -5.47 -7.69
N CYS A 226 -7.86 -5.34 -6.42
CA CYS A 226 -6.91 -5.44 -5.31
C CYS A 226 -6.65 -6.91 -4.89
N PRO A 227 -5.48 -7.17 -4.29
CA PRO A 227 -5.18 -8.46 -3.66
C PRO A 227 -6.24 -8.89 -2.64
N GLU A 228 -6.38 -10.20 -2.45
CA GLU A 228 -7.43 -10.76 -1.59
C GLU A 228 -7.33 -10.31 -0.12
N ASP A 229 -6.13 -10.25 0.44
CA ASP A 229 -5.92 -9.79 1.81
C ASP A 229 -6.28 -8.31 1.98
N PHE A 230 -6.02 -7.48 0.97
CA PHE A 230 -6.50 -6.10 0.93
C PHE A 230 -8.02 -6.03 0.89
N ARG A 231 -8.68 -6.83 0.04
CA ARG A 231 -10.15 -6.87 -0.02
C ARG A 231 -10.78 -7.28 1.31
N ARG A 232 -10.18 -8.26 2.01
CA ARG A 232 -10.63 -8.67 3.34
C ARG A 232 -10.43 -7.57 4.38
N ALA A 233 -9.27 -6.91 4.38
CA ALA A 233 -9.00 -5.76 5.26
C ALA A 233 -9.98 -4.60 5.00
N TRP A 234 -10.27 -4.31 3.73
CA TRP A 234 -11.27 -3.31 3.35
C TRP A 234 -12.67 -3.66 3.88
N GLN A 235 -13.11 -4.91 3.71
CA GLN A 235 -14.41 -5.36 4.21
C GLN A 235 -14.51 -5.28 5.74
N HIS A 236 -13.41 -5.60 6.44
CA HIS A 236 -13.32 -5.50 7.89
C HIS A 236 -13.40 -4.05 8.37
N ASP A 237 -12.68 -3.13 7.71
CA ASP A 237 -12.53 -1.74 8.16
C ASP A 237 -13.67 -0.82 7.69
N LEU A 238 -14.34 -1.14 6.58
CA LEU A 238 -15.42 -0.33 5.99
C LEU A 238 -16.51 0.07 7.01
N PRO A 239 -17.04 -0.81 7.88
CA PRO A 239 -18.02 -0.43 8.90
C PRO A 239 -17.53 0.64 9.88
N PHE A 240 -16.23 0.74 10.14
CA PHE A 240 -15.66 1.78 11.00
C PHE A 240 -15.64 3.12 10.27
N PHE A 241 -15.21 3.13 9.01
CA PHE A 241 -15.20 4.33 8.16
C PHE A 241 -16.61 4.91 7.97
N LEU A 242 -17.61 4.06 7.75
CA LEU A 242 -19.00 4.49 7.62
C LEU A 242 -19.56 5.16 8.88
N LYS A 243 -18.95 4.92 10.05
CA LYS A 243 -19.28 5.56 11.33
C LYS A 243 -18.40 6.77 11.64
N GLY A 244 -17.61 7.25 10.69
CA GLY A 244 -16.69 8.36 10.89
C GLY A 244 -15.43 8.00 11.70
N ARG A 245 -15.15 6.70 11.89
CA ARG A 245 -13.96 6.24 12.63
C ARG A 245 -12.86 5.90 11.63
N PHE A 246 -11.93 6.82 11.45
CA PHE A 246 -10.88 6.74 10.42
C PHE A 246 -9.49 6.42 10.97
N THR A 247 -9.35 6.40 12.29
CA THR A 247 -8.13 6.01 12.99
C THR A 247 -8.50 5.08 14.15
N GLY A 248 -7.65 4.09 14.42
CA GLY A 248 -7.85 3.14 15.51
C GLY A 248 -6.96 1.91 15.38
N PRO A 249 -6.57 1.28 16.50
CA PRO A 249 -5.81 0.03 16.48
C PRO A 249 -6.59 -1.13 15.85
N GLU A 250 -7.91 -1.00 15.70
CA GLU A 250 -8.79 -1.98 15.06
C GLU A 250 -8.70 -1.95 13.52
N LEU A 251 -8.09 -0.91 12.92
CA LEU A 251 -7.95 -0.81 11.48
C LEU A 251 -6.83 -1.72 10.96
N THR A 252 -7.14 -2.49 9.94
CA THR A 252 -6.26 -3.48 9.32
C THR A 252 -5.64 -3.00 8.00
N LEU A 253 -6.26 -2.00 7.35
CA LEU A 253 -5.92 -1.54 6.01
C LEU A 253 -4.48 -1.02 5.89
N SER A 254 -4.02 -0.25 6.89
CA SER A 254 -2.69 0.38 6.84
C SER A 254 -1.55 -0.64 6.76
N ALA A 255 -1.66 -1.75 7.49
CA ALA A 255 -0.69 -2.83 7.41
C ALA A 255 -0.69 -3.50 6.02
N VAL A 256 -1.84 -3.62 5.37
CA VAL A 256 -1.91 -4.22 4.04
C VAL A 256 -1.43 -3.24 2.96
N CYS A 257 -1.79 -1.96 3.02
CA CYS A 257 -1.25 -0.92 2.14
C CYS A 257 0.28 -0.95 2.14
N LYS A 258 0.87 -0.96 3.34
CA LYS A 258 2.31 -1.04 3.51
C LYS A 258 2.86 -2.37 3.00
N LYS A 259 2.24 -3.51 3.26
CA LYS A 259 2.68 -4.80 2.67
C LYS A 259 2.93 -4.69 1.14
N TYR A 260 2.11 -3.94 0.42
CA TYR A 260 2.23 -3.73 -1.03
C TYR A 260 3.02 -2.48 -1.46
N GLY A 261 3.65 -1.75 -0.54
CA GLY A 261 4.45 -0.57 -0.85
C GLY A 261 3.64 0.71 -1.09
N VAL A 262 2.40 0.77 -0.61
CA VAL A 262 1.55 1.97 -0.70
C VAL A 262 1.72 2.85 0.51
N ASN A 263 2.06 4.12 0.27
CA ASN A 263 2.18 5.13 1.32
C ASN A 263 0.90 5.98 1.40
N GLU A 264 0.03 5.64 2.35
CA GLU A 264 -1.26 6.30 2.56
C GLU A 264 -1.10 7.79 2.92
N GLN A 265 -0.04 8.15 3.66
CA GLN A 265 0.23 9.53 4.03
C GLN A 265 0.59 10.37 2.81
N GLU A 266 1.29 9.81 1.83
CA GLU A 266 1.60 10.49 0.58
C GLU A 266 0.32 10.76 -0.23
N LEU A 267 -0.60 9.78 -0.29
CA LEU A 267 -1.91 9.96 -0.92
C LEU A 267 -2.73 11.05 -0.24
N PHE A 268 -2.73 11.07 1.09
CA PHE A 268 -3.36 12.13 1.88
C PHE A 268 -2.82 13.52 1.57
N LEU A 269 -1.49 13.66 1.55
CA LEU A 269 -0.83 14.92 1.19
C LEU A 269 -1.12 15.32 -0.26
N LYS A 270 -1.21 14.34 -1.18
CA LYS A 270 -1.57 14.58 -2.59
C LYS A 270 -2.97 15.18 -2.70
N VAL A 271 -3.97 14.61 -2.03
CA VAL A 271 -5.34 15.17 -2.00
C VAL A 271 -5.36 16.56 -1.37
N ARG A 272 -4.70 16.75 -0.22
CA ARG A 272 -4.63 18.08 0.43
C ARG A 272 -4.00 19.15 -0.46
N ARG A 273 -2.91 18.84 -1.15
CA ARG A 273 -2.29 19.77 -2.11
C ARG A 273 -3.27 20.13 -3.21
N LYS A 274 -4.00 19.14 -3.75
CA LYS A 274 -4.99 19.37 -4.80
C LYS A 274 -6.14 20.27 -4.35
N MET A 275 -6.68 20.02 -3.15
CA MET A 275 -7.71 20.89 -2.55
C MET A 275 -7.21 22.33 -2.39
N LYS A 276 -5.96 22.51 -1.97
CA LYS A 276 -5.34 23.84 -1.84
C LYS A 276 -5.11 24.51 -3.20
N GLU A 277 -4.67 23.76 -4.22
CA GLU A 277 -4.50 24.26 -5.60
C GLU A 277 -5.81 24.79 -6.18
N TRP A 278 -6.95 24.20 -5.80
CA TRP A 278 -8.28 24.58 -6.24
C TRP A 278 -8.97 25.57 -5.29
N ASP A 279 -8.25 26.08 -4.29
CA ASP A 279 -8.75 27.01 -3.27
C ASP A 279 -10.02 26.54 -2.56
N ILE A 280 -10.17 25.22 -2.35
CA ILE A 280 -11.32 24.67 -1.64
C ILE A 280 -11.23 25.05 -0.17
N GLN A 281 -12.17 25.89 0.28
CA GLN A 281 -12.31 26.29 1.66
C GLN A 281 -13.17 25.28 2.44
N PRO A 282 -12.90 25.07 3.74
CA PRO A 282 -13.81 24.34 4.61
C PRO A 282 -15.24 24.92 4.54
N PRO A 283 -16.28 24.08 4.40
CA PRO A 283 -17.64 24.55 4.24
C PRO A 283 -18.20 25.13 5.55
N THR A 284 -19.22 25.96 5.39
CA THR A 284 -20.19 26.33 6.43
C THR A 284 -21.48 25.55 6.17
N PRO A 285 -22.47 25.54 7.10
CA PRO A 285 -23.77 24.93 6.80
C PRO A 285 -24.39 25.39 5.48
N GLN A 286 -24.20 26.66 5.08
CA GLN A 286 -24.75 27.23 3.86
C GLN A 286 -23.95 26.88 2.59
N THR A 287 -22.66 26.54 2.73
CA THR A 287 -21.76 26.29 1.59
C THR A 287 -21.42 24.81 1.40
N GLN A 288 -22.04 23.90 2.15
CA GLN A 288 -21.82 22.46 2.01
C GLN A 288 -22.06 21.95 0.58
N ASP A 289 -23.15 22.34 -0.07
CA ASP A 289 -23.46 21.85 -1.44
C ASP A 289 -22.44 22.34 -2.48
N ALA A 290 -21.86 23.53 -2.29
CA ALA A 290 -20.77 24.01 -3.13
C ALA A 290 -19.51 23.17 -2.89
N PHE A 291 -19.10 23.01 -1.64
CA PHE A 291 -17.94 22.18 -1.27
C PHE A 291 -18.04 20.74 -1.79
N ARG A 292 -19.22 20.12 -1.70
CA ARG A 292 -19.44 18.75 -2.19
C ARG A 292 -19.38 18.64 -3.71
N ARG A 293 -19.73 19.70 -4.44
CA ARG A 293 -19.50 19.78 -5.89
C ARG A 293 -18.01 19.88 -6.19
N ASP A 294 -17.28 20.76 -5.51
CA ASP A 294 -15.85 20.93 -5.70
C ASP A 294 -15.08 19.62 -5.40
N MET A 295 -15.45 18.91 -4.32
CA MET A 295 -14.88 17.61 -3.98
C MET A 295 -15.18 16.53 -5.03
N ARG A 296 -16.35 16.59 -5.68
CA ARG A 296 -16.70 15.70 -6.80
C ARG A 296 -15.84 15.99 -8.03
N GLU A 297 -15.65 17.25 -8.36
CA GLU A 297 -14.80 17.66 -9.48
C GLU A 297 -13.33 17.31 -9.24
N ILE A 298 -12.80 17.52 -8.03
CA ILE A 298 -11.46 17.04 -7.65
C ILE A 298 -11.37 15.53 -7.80
N ARG A 299 -12.40 14.79 -7.35
CA ARG A 299 -12.43 13.33 -7.48
C ARG A 299 -12.35 12.91 -8.94
N GLU A 300 -13.15 13.52 -9.81
CA GLU A 300 -13.11 13.25 -11.26
C GLU A 300 -11.76 13.64 -11.89
N ASN A 301 -11.17 14.75 -11.47
CA ASN A 301 -9.86 15.19 -11.95
C ASN A 301 -8.72 14.24 -11.53
N MET A 302 -8.70 13.83 -10.26
CA MET A 302 -7.64 12.99 -9.70
C MET A 302 -7.75 11.53 -10.12
N LEU A 303 -8.95 11.06 -10.45
CA LEU A 303 -9.23 9.71 -10.93
C LEU A 303 -9.41 9.64 -12.46
N GLY A 304 -9.30 10.78 -13.15
CA GLY A 304 -9.57 10.97 -14.57
C GLY A 304 -8.68 10.11 -15.45
N GLY A 305 -9.21 8.94 -15.81
CA GLY A 305 -8.64 7.91 -16.68
C GLY A 305 -9.62 6.74 -16.81
N ARG A 306 -10.92 7.01 -16.76
CA ARG A 306 -11.99 6.03 -17.01
C ARG A 306 -12.21 5.89 -18.50
#